data_AF-A0A2G9M0I7-F1
#
_entry.id   AF-A0A2G9M0I7-F1
#
_cell.length_a   1.000
_cell.length_b   1.000
_cell.length_c   1.000
_cell.angle_alpha   90.00
_cell.angle_beta   90.00
_cell.angle_gamma   90.00
#
_symmetry.space_group_name_H-M   'P 1'
#
loop_
_entity.id
_entity.type
_entity.pdbx_description
1 polymer ?
#
loop_
_entity_poly.entity_id
_entity_poly.type
_entity_poly.pdbx_seq_one_letter_code
_entity_poly.pdbx_strand_id
1 'polypeptide(L)'
;VYFNLTGNSGAAFSMLPGRNILLIWASVIALGAILFFSEKISKDRCLSIFVGLIAGGILGNLYDRIVYGFVVDFIDLGIWPVFNIADSCITIGAIGLAIILLRRSN
;
A
#
# COMPACT_ATOMS: atom_id res chain seq x y z
N VAL A 1 -6.41 20.54 3.35
CA VAL A 1 -5.26 19.64 3.20
C VAL A 1 -4.03 20.42 3.62
N TYR A 2 -3.37 19.95 4.67
CA TYR A 2 -2.11 20.49 5.16
C TYR A 2 -0.99 19.48 4.89
N PHE A 3 0.25 19.96 4.88
CA PHE A 3 1.42 19.11 4.77
C PHE A 3 2.16 19.06 6.11
N ASN A 4 1.99 17.97 6.86
CA ASN A 4 2.58 17.77 8.18
C ASN A 4 3.44 16.51 8.16
N LEU A 5 4.76 16.68 8.23
CA LEU A 5 5.72 15.59 8.16
C LEU A 5 5.73 14.77 9.46
N THR A 6 5.35 13.51 9.38
CA THR A 6 5.32 12.57 10.51
C THR A 6 6.00 11.26 10.15
N GLY A 7 6.68 10.65 11.12
CA GLY A 7 7.28 9.33 10.98
C GLY A 7 6.40 8.25 11.61
N ASN A 8 5.86 7.36 10.79
CA ASN A 8 4.97 6.29 11.24
C ASN A 8 5.72 4.95 11.37
N SER A 9 5.94 4.54 12.62
CA SER A 9 6.60 3.26 12.95
C SER A 9 5.65 2.05 12.92
N GLY A 10 4.37 2.28 12.67
CA GLY A 10 3.33 1.26 12.55
C GLY A 10 2.90 1.00 11.11
N ALA A 11 1.78 0.30 10.98
CA ALA A 11 1.02 0.13 9.76
C ALA A 11 -0.03 1.27 9.62
N ALA A 12 -1.05 1.06 8.79
CA ALA A 12 -2.20 1.96 8.71
C ALA A 12 -2.78 2.25 10.10
N PHE A 13 -3.24 3.49 10.33
CA PHE A 13 -3.76 3.96 11.62
C PHE A 13 -2.77 3.83 12.79
N SER A 14 -1.46 3.80 12.51
CA SER A 14 -0.39 3.56 13.51
C SER A 14 -0.55 2.24 14.28
N MET A 15 -1.25 1.25 13.70
CA MET A 15 -1.38 -0.08 14.29
C MET A 15 -0.04 -0.83 14.27
N LEU A 16 0.17 -1.76 15.21
CA LEU A 16 1.42 -2.53 15.34
C LEU A 16 2.71 -1.67 15.44
N PRO A 17 2.73 -0.65 16.32
CA PRO A 17 3.90 0.22 16.44
C PRO A 17 5.15 -0.57 16.81
N GLY A 18 6.29 -0.19 16.24
CA GLY A 18 7.60 -0.82 16.52
C GLY A 18 7.80 -2.19 15.87
N ARG A 19 6.83 -2.72 15.11
CA ARG A 19 6.96 -4.03 14.43
C ARG A 19 7.49 -3.90 13.00
N ASN A 20 8.48 -3.04 12.79
CA ASN A 20 8.98 -2.71 11.44
C ASN A 20 9.42 -3.96 10.65
N ILE A 21 10.13 -4.89 11.29
CA ILE A 21 10.60 -6.14 10.67
C ILE A 21 9.43 -7.00 10.16
N LEU A 22 8.35 -7.10 10.94
CA LEU A 22 7.15 -7.84 10.54
C LEU A 22 6.50 -7.19 9.32
N LEU A 23 6.41 -5.86 9.31
CA LEU A 23 5.82 -5.11 8.19
C LEU A 23 6.67 -5.24 6.91
N ILE A 24 8.01 -5.22 7.04
CA ILE A 24 8.92 -5.49 5.93
C ILE A 24 8.66 -6.88 5.34
N TRP A 25 8.60 -7.92 6.18
CA TRP A 25 8.31 -9.28 5.69
C TRP A 25 6.93 -9.39 5.05
N ALA A 26 5.90 -8.76 5.62
CA ALA A 26 4.57 -8.72 5.04
C ALA A 26 4.58 -8.05 3.64
N SER A 27 5.28 -6.93 3.49
CA SER A 27 5.46 -6.26 2.19
C SER A 27 6.19 -7.13 1.18
N VAL A 28 7.28 -7.80 1.57
CA VAL A 28 8.04 -8.70 0.70
C VAL A 28 7.17 -9.88 0.24
N ILE A 29 6.42 -10.50 1.15
CA ILE A 29 5.51 -11.61 0.83
C ILE A 29 4.42 -11.14 -0.13
N ALA A 30 3.81 -9.97 0.11
CA ALA A 30 2.78 -9.42 -0.76
C ALA A 30 3.30 -9.13 -2.17
N LEU A 31 4.50 -8.53 -2.29
CA LEU A 31 5.15 -8.31 -3.58
C LEU A 31 5.51 -9.62 -4.27
N GLY A 32 6.03 -10.60 -3.53
CA GLY A 32 6.32 -11.95 -4.03
C GLY A 32 5.07 -12.63 -4.60
N ALA A 33 3.92 -12.53 -3.92
CA ALA A 33 2.64 -13.03 -4.41
C ALA A 33 2.19 -12.30 -5.69
N ILE A 34 2.30 -10.98 -5.75
CA ILE A 34 1.96 -10.19 -6.95
C ILE A 34 2.83 -10.62 -8.14
N LEU A 35 4.14 -10.81 -7.92
CA LEU A 35 5.06 -11.28 -8.96
C LEU A 35 4.74 -12.71 -9.41
N PHE A 36 4.46 -13.62 -8.46
CA PHE A 36 4.09 -15.00 -8.76
C PHE A 36 2.83 -15.09 -9.63
N PHE A 37 1.84 -14.23 -9.40
CA PHE A 37 0.60 -14.19 -10.19
C PHE A 37 0.65 -13.20 -11.37
N SER A 38 1.80 -12.59 -11.66
CA SER A 38 1.91 -11.49 -12.63
C SER A 38 1.46 -11.86 -14.03
N GLU A 39 1.75 -13.08 -14.51
CA GLU A 39 1.30 -13.57 -15.81
C GLU A 39 -0.23 -13.68 -15.93
N LYS A 40 -0.92 -14.02 -14.84
CA LYS A 40 -2.38 -14.09 -14.82
C LYS A 40 -2.97 -12.69 -14.73
N ILE A 41 -2.34 -11.83 -13.95
CA ILE A 41 -2.76 -10.45 -13.72
C ILE A 41 -2.63 -9.62 -15.00
N SER A 42 -1.53 -9.77 -15.75
CA SER A 42 -1.25 -9.00 -16.96
C SER A 42 -2.20 -9.28 -18.12
N LYS A 43 -2.89 -10.43 -18.12
CA LYS A 43 -3.91 -10.78 -19.13
C LYS A 43 -5.14 -9.89 -19.07
N ASP A 44 -5.40 -9.26 -17.92
CA ASP A 44 -6.48 -8.29 -17.76
C ASP A 44 -5.88 -6.91 -17.45
N ARG A 45 -6.00 -6.00 -18.41
CA ARG A 45 -5.44 -4.65 -18.30
C ARG A 45 -6.00 -3.87 -17.11
N CYS A 46 -7.29 -4.04 -16.81
CA CYS A 46 -7.94 -3.33 -15.71
C CYS A 46 -7.44 -3.86 -14.37
N LEU A 47 -7.37 -5.19 -14.22
CA LEU A 47 -6.78 -5.86 -13.05
C LEU A 47 -5.32 -5.44 -12.85
N SER A 48 -4.54 -5.44 -13.92
CA SER A 48 -3.12 -5.09 -13.89
C SER A 48 -2.86 -3.65 -13.41
N ILE A 49 -3.73 -2.71 -13.75
CA ILE A 49 -3.59 -1.31 -13.29
C ILE A 49 -3.76 -1.24 -11.77
N PHE A 50 -4.83 -1.83 -11.23
CA PHE A 50 -5.10 -1.75 -9.79
C PHE A 50 -4.09 -2.56 -8.95
N VAL A 51 -3.67 -3.73 -9.43
CA VAL A 51 -2.57 -4.46 -8.80
C VAL A 51 -1.26 -3.67 -8.87
N GLY A 52 -0.99 -3.00 -10.00
CA GLY A 52 0.18 -2.13 -10.14
C GLY A 52 0.19 -0.98 -9.14
N LEU A 53 -0.96 -0.35 -8.87
CA LEU A 53 -1.10 0.66 -7.83
C LEU A 53 -0.78 0.10 -6.44
N ILE A 54 -1.31 -1.07 -6.10
CA ILE A 54 -1.00 -1.74 -4.82
C ILE A 54 0.50 -2.04 -4.73
N ALA A 55 1.09 -2.64 -5.77
CA ALA A 55 2.50 -2.99 -5.78
C ALA A 55 3.41 -1.76 -5.63
N GLY A 56 3.11 -0.68 -6.36
CA GLY A 56 3.85 0.58 -6.27
C GLY A 56 3.78 1.21 -4.89
N GLY A 57 2.59 1.23 -4.27
CA GLY A 57 2.44 1.73 -2.90
C GLY A 57 3.14 0.85 -1.86
N ILE A 58 3.05 -0.48 -1.98
CA ILE A 58 3.79 -1.39 -1.10
C ILE A 58 5.31 -1.16 -1.23
N LEU A 59 5.82 -1.01 -2.46
CA LEU A 59 7.24 -0.74 -2.70
C LEU A 59 7.69 0.58 -2.08
N GLY A 60 6.92 1.66 -2.22
CA GLY A 60 7.26 2.96 -1.62
C GLY A 60 7.33 2.89 -0.09
N ASN A 61 6.31 2.32 0.54
CA ASN A 61 6.28 2.15 1.98
C ASN A 61 7.31 1.12 2.51
N LEU A 62 7.72 0.14 1.69
CA LEU A 62 8.79 -0.80 2.02
C LEU A 62 10.16 -0.12 1.96
N TYR A 63 10.40 0.69 0.93
CA TYR A 63 11.63 1.48 0.79
C TYR A 63 11.85 2.35 2.02
N ASP A 64 10.83 3.11 2.44
CA ASP A 64 10.93 3.97 3.63
C ASP A 64 11.28 3.16 4.89
N ARG A 65 10.62 2.01 5.09
CA ARG A 65 10.89 1.13 6.24
C ARG A 65 12.31 0.58 6.27
N ILE A 66 12.90 0.28 5.12
CA ILE A 66 14.27 -0.23 5.01
C ILE A 66 15.28 0.89 5.23
N VAL A 67 15.05 2.06 4.64
CA VAL A 67 16.03 3.16 4.64
C VAL A 67 15.96 4.01 5.91
N TYR A 68 14.74 4.31 6.39
CA TYR A 68 14.51 5.21 7.52
C TYR A 68 14.05 4.50 8.79
N GLY A 69 13.56 3.25 8.68
CA GLY A 69 13.04 2.49 9.82
C GLY A 69 11.57 2.79 10.17
N PHE A 70 10.92 3.68 9.41
CA PHE A 70 9.52 4.09 9.54
C PHE A 70 9.01 4.60 8.18
N VAL A 71 7.70 4.78 8.02
CA VAL A 71 7.09 5.37 6.82
C VAL A 71 6.97 6.88 6.97
N VAL A 72 7.30 7.63 5.92
CA VAL A 72 7.13 9.08 5.90
C VAL A 72 5.71 9.43 5.48
N ASP A 73 4.93 9.97 6.42
CA ASP A 73 3.57 10.45 6.22
C ASP A 73 3.58 11.99 6.16
N PHE A 74 2.77 12.57 5.26
CA PHE A 74 2.79 14.03 5.04
C PHE A 74 1.46 14.66 4.65
N ILE A 75 0.46 13.90 4.23
CA ILE A 75 -0.84 14.42 3.83
C ILE A 75 -1.77 14.42 5.04
N ASP A 76 -2.13 15.62 5.51
CA ASP A 76 -3.00 15.81 6.67
C ASP A 76 -4.35 16.44 6.28
N LEU A 77 -5.43 15.75 6.62
CA LEU A 77 -6.81 16.20 6.40
C LEU A 77 -7.48 16.75 7.68
N GLY A 78 -6.82 16.70 8.82
CA GLY A 78 -7.28 17.16 10.14
C GLY A 78 -8.20 16.15 10.86
N ILE A 79 -9.15 15.55 10.15
CA ILE A 79 -10.12 14.57 10.70
C ILE A 79 -9.72 13.11 10.47
N TRP A 80 -8.65 12.88 9.70
CA TRP A 80 -8.19 11.57 9.27
C TRP A 80 -6.71 11.43 9.61
N PRO A 81 -6.21 10.22 9.95
CA PRO A 81 -4.78 10.01 10.18
C PRO A 81 -3.94 10.51 9.01
N VAL A 82 -2.76 11.07 9.29
CA VAL A 82 -1.81 11.48 8.25
C VAL A 82 -1.40 10.26 7.43
N PHE A 83 -1.30 10.43 6.12
CA PHE A 83 -0.95 9.37 5.17
C PHE A 83 -0.04 9.91 4.06
N ASN A 84 0.36 9.05 3.13
CA ASN A 84 1.17 9.45 1.99
C ASN A 84 0.59 8.98 0.64
N ILE A 85 1.34 9.23 -0.44
CA ILE A 85 0.94 8.81 -1.79
C ILE A 85 0.93 7.27 -1.93
N ALA A 86 1.85 6.57 -1.26
CA ALA A 86 1.88 5.12 -1.28
C ALA A 86 0.61 4.51 -0.66
N ASP A 87 0.13 5.05 0.46
CA ASP A 87 -1.15 4.66 1.07
C ASP A 87 -2.32 4.93 0.13
N SER A 88 -2.32 6.09 -0.53
CA SER A 88 -3.34 6.45 -1.51
C SER A 88 -3.39 5.45 -2.67
N CYS A 89 -2.23 5.04 -3.20
CA CYS A 89 -2.13 4.02 -4.25
C CYS A 89 -2.66 2.66 -3.77
N ILE A 90 -2.29 2.24 -2.55
CA ILE A 90 -2.78 0.98 -1.96
C ILE A 90 -4.30 1.03 -1.81
N THR A 91 -4.86 2.10 -1.26
CA THR A 91 -6.30 2.25 -1.04
C THR A 91 -7.08 2.26 -2.36
N ILE A 92 -6.67 3.08 -3.33
CA ILE A 92 -7.33 3.14 -4.65
C ILE A 92 -7.23 1.80 -5.38
N GLY A 93 -6.05 1.16 -5.35
CA GLY A 93 -5.82 -0.16 -5.92
C GLY A 93 -6.70 -1.23 -5.28
N ALA A 94 -6.81 -1.25 -3.95
CA ALA A 94 -7.64 -2.19 -3.22
C ALA A 94 -9.13 -2.00 -3.51
N ILE A 95 -9.62 -0.75 -3.53
CA ILE A 95 -11.02 -0.44 -3.87
C ILE A 95 -11.33 -0.87 -5.31
N GLY A 96 -10.46 -0.54 -6.27
CA GLY A 96 -10.65 -0.93 -7.67
C GLY A 96 -10.67 -2.45 -7.86
N LEU A 97 -9.74 -3.15 -7.20
CA LEU A 97 -9.70 -4.62 -7.19
C LEU A 97 -10.98 -5.22 -6.61
N ALA A 98 -11.47 -4.71 -5.47
CA ALA A 98 -12.71 -5.17 -4.86
C ALA A 98 -13.91 -4.99 -5.79
N ILE A 99 -14.02 -3.83 -6.46
CA ILE A 99 -15.09 -3.57 -7.43
C ILE A 99 -15.03 -4.56 -8.61
N ILE A 100 -13.84 -4.85 -9.15
CA ILE A 100 -13.67 -5.82 -10.24
C ILE A 100 -14.14 -7.22 -9.79
N LEU A 101 -13.72 -7.65 -8.61
CA LEU A 101 -14.07 -8.98 -8.09
C LEU A 101 -15.58 -9.10 -7.84
N LEU A 102 -16.20 -8.09 -7.25
CA LEU A 102 -17.65 -8.06 -7.02
C LEU A 102 -18.45 -8.08 -8.33
N ARG A 103 -17.98 -7.40 -9.37
CA ARG A 103 -18.63 -7.41 -10.69
C ARG A 103 -18.51 -8.72 -11.43
N ARG A 104 -17.46 -9.51 -11.20
CA ARG A 104 -17.27 -10.83 -11.80
C ARG A 104 -18.03 -11.94 -11.09
N SER A 105 -18.42 -11.70 -9.84
CA SER A 105 -19.17 -12.66 -9.02
C SER A 105 -20.68 -12.62 -9.27
N ASN A 106 -21.18 -11.59 -9.96
CA ASN A 106 -22.57 -11.47 -10.42
C ASN A 106 -22.65 -11.83 -11.91
#